data_AF-A0AAD8IE54-F1
#
_entry.id   AF-A0AAD8IE54-F1
#
_cell.length_a   1.000
_cell.length_b   1.000
_cell.length_c   1.000
_cell.angle_alpha   90.00
_cell.angle_beta   90.00
_cell.angle_gamma   90.00
#
_symmetry.space_group_name_H-M   'P 1'
#
loop_
_entity.id
_entity.type
_entity.pdbx_description
1 polymer ?
#
loop_
_entity_poly.entity_id
_entity_poly.type
_entity_poly.pdbx_seq_one_letter_code
_entity_poly.pdbx_strand_id
1 'polypeptide(L)'
;MTIPIVSSSETTQLTSQYHKRGFKTLKLKVGKDLNKDIEVLQAVRAAHPECMLILDANEGYNSTEAIQVLETLHGFSSQVAHGLVRLLEYHVMKTITGLMFLLGIRRFSID
;
A
#
# COMPACT_ATOMS: atom_id res chain seq x y z
N MET A 1 -11.57 -5.72 -2.15
CA MET A 1 -11.57 -6.74 -1.07
C MET A 1 -10.56 -6.33 -0.01
N THR A 2 -10.79 -6.60 1.27
CA THR A 2 -9.90 -6.20 2.37
C THR A 2 -9.15 -7.40 2.95
N ILE A 3 -7.85 -7.26 3.16
CA ILE A 3 -6.98 -8.23 3.82
C ILE A 3 -6.63 -7.68 5.22
N PRO A 4 -6.90 -8.42 6.30
CA PRO A 4 -6.56 -8.00 7.67
C PRO A 4 -5.05 -8.05 7.91
N ILE A 5 -4.60 -7.51 9.05
CA ILE A 5 -3.19 -7.60 9.47
C ILE A 5 -2.90 -9.05 9.87
N VAL A 6 -2.17 -9.77 9.01
CA VAL A 6 -1.74 -11.16 9.20
C VAL A 6 -0.29 -11.34 8.73
N SER A 7 0.24 -12.55 8.80
CA SER A 7 1.62 -12.84 8.36
C SER A 7 1.83 -12.54 6.87
N SER A 8 3.09 -12.36 6.44
CA SER A 8 3.46 -12.15 5.03
C SER A 8 3.03 -13.31 4.12
N SER A 9 3.21 -14.55 4.60
CA SER A 9 2.75 -15.77 3.91
C SER A 9 1.23 -15.79 3.73
N GLU A 10 0.48 -15.53 4.81
CA GLU A 10 -0.99 -15.54 4.78
C GLU A 10 -1.55 -14.40 3.92
N THR A 11 -0.94 -13.22 4.00
CA THR A 11 -1.30 -12.07 3.15
C THR A 11 -1.12 -12.40 1.68
N THR A 12 -0.03 -13.06 1.31
CA THR A 12 0.25 -13.47 -0.07
C THR A 12 -0.77 -14.52 -0.55
N GLN A 13 -1.11 -15.49 0.31
CA GLN A 13 -2.13 -16.49 -0.01
C GLN A 13 -3.51 -15.85 -0.22
N LEU A 14 -3.93 -14.94 0.66
CA LEU A 14 -5.20 -14.20 0.52
C LEU A 14 -5.21 -13.34 -0.75
N THR A 15 -4.09 -12.66 -1.04
CA THR A 15 -3.91 -11.88 -2.28
C THR A 15 -4.11 -12.78 -3.51
N SER A 16 -3.45 -13.94 -3.56
CA SER A 16 -3.62 -14.94 -4.61
C SER A 16 -5.06 -15.41 -4.76
N GLN A 17 -5.75 -15.72 -3.64
CA GLN A 17 -7.13 -16.18 -3.66
C GLN A 17 -8.07 -15.10 -4.22
N TYR A 18 -7.90 -13.85 -3.80
CA TYR A 18 -8.74 -12.77 -4.30
C TYR A 18 -8.40 -12.39 -5.74
N HIS A 19 -7.13 -12.42 -6.13
CA HIS A 19 -6.75 -12.22 -7.53
C HIS A 19 -7.38 -13.28 -8.45
N LYS A 20 -7.34 -14.56 -8.06
CA LYS A 20 -8.01 -15.65 -8.80
C LYS A 20 -9.53 -15.48 -8.89
N ARG A 21 -10.14 -14.76 -7.93
CA ARG A 21 -11.56 -14.41 -7.95
C ARG A 21 -11.87 -13.16 -8.78
N GLY A 22 -10.88 -12.59 -9.46
CA GLY A 22 -11.04 -11.44 -10.37
C GLY A 22 -10.88 -10.08 -9.70
N PHE A 23 -10.48 -10.00 -8.42
CA PHE A 23 -10.22 -8.73 -7.77
C PHE A 23 -8.88 -8.14 -8.24
N LYS A 24 -8.94 -6.99 -8.91
CA LYS A 24 -7.75 -6.25 -9.37
C LYS A 24 -7.18 -5.31 -8.31
N THR A 25 -8.00 -4.91 -7.34
CA THR A 25 -7.65 -3.96 -6.28
C THR A 25 -7.94 -4.55 -4.90
N LEU A 26 -6.92 -4.58 -4.05
CA LEU A 26 -6.95 -5.17 -2.71
C LEU A 26 -6.56 -4.12 -1.68
N LYS A 27 -7.31 -4.08 -0.58
CA LYS A 27 -7.07 -3.18 0.54
C LYS A 27 -6.35 -3.94 1.64
N LEU A 28 -5.11 -3.57 1.97
CA LEU A 28 -4.33 -4.18 3.04
C LEU A 28 -4.42 -3.30 4.28
N LYS A 29 -4.83 -3.89 5.40
CA LYS A 29 -4.68 -3.25 6.71
C LYS A 29 -3.21 -3.30 7.11
N VAL A 30 -2.66 -2.18 7.52
CA VAL A 30 -1.27 -2.00 8.00
C VAL A 30 -1.29 -1.07 9.22
N GLY A 31 -0.14 -0.59 9.70
CA GLY A 31 -0.08 0.43 10.76
C GLY A 31 0.10 -0.14 12.17
N LYS A 32 0.61 -1.37 12.31
CA LYS A 32 0.93 -1.93 13.64
C LYS A 32 2.43 -1.99 13.92
N ASP A 33 3.22 -2.29 12.89
CA ASP A 33 4.66 -2.49 13.02
C ASP A 33 5.27 -2.20 11.66
N LEU A 34 5.94 -1.06 11.54
CA LEU A 34 6.48 -0.57 10.28
C LEU A 34 7.33 -1.60 9.54
N ASN A 35 8.22 -2.30 10.27
CA ASN A 35 9.15 -3.25 9.65
C ASN A 35 8.41 -4.49 9.12
N LYS A 36 7.45 -5.01 9.89
CA LYS A 36 6.62 -6.14 9.45
C LYS A 36 5.70 -5.74 8.31
N ASP A 37 5.13 -4.54 8.37
CA ASP A 37 4.27 -4.04 7.30
C ASP A 37 5.07 -3.90 6.00
N ILE A 38 6.30 -3.39 6.05
CA ILE A 38 7.22 -3.34 4.90
C ILE A 38 7.50 -4.75 4.35
N GLU A 39 7.81 -5.72 5.22
CA GLU A 39 8.07 -7.11 4.81
C GLU A 39 6.85 -7.71 4.08
N VAL A 40 5.65 -7.52 4.64
CA VAL A 40 4.39 -7.98 4.05
C VAL A 40 4.17 -7.33 2.68
N LEU A 41 4.38 -6.02 2.59
CA LEU A 41 4.19 -5.26 1.36
C LEU A 41 5.17 -5.68 0.26
N GLN A 42 6.42 -5.94 0.61
CA GLN A 42 7.43 -6.45 -0.30
C GLN A 42 7.07 -7.85 -0.80
N ALA A 43 6.66 -8.75 0.10
CA ALA A 43 6.25 -10.10 -0.26
C ALA A 43 5.06 -10.11 -1.23
N VAL A 44 4.03 -9.31 -0.94
CA VAL A 44 2.85 -9.18 -1.80
C VAL A 44 3.22 -8.58 -3.16
N ARG A 45 4.05 -7.53 -3.20
CA ARG A 45 4.46 -6.91 -4.47
C ARG A 45 5.31 -7.86 -5.32
N ALA A 46 6.19 -8.64 -4.71
CA ALA A 46 7.02 -9.62 -5.41
C ALA A 46 6.16 -10.75 -6.01
N ALA A 47 5.14 -11.22 -5.28
CA ALA A 47 4.26 -12.29 -5.73
C ALA A 47 3.17 -11.82 -6.72
N HIS A 48 2.71 -10.57 -6.61
CA HIS A 48 1.58 -10.01 -7.34
C HIS A 48 1.89 -8.58 -7.84
N PRO A 49 2.85 -8.42 -8.75
CA PRO A 49 3.26 -7.10 -9.26
C PRO A 49 2.13 -6.34 -9.96
N GLU A 50 1.18 -7.04 -10.58
CA GLU A 50 0.03 -6.50 -11.29
C GLU A 50 -1.12 -6.06 -10.38
N CYS A 51 -1.15 -6.50 -9.11
CA CYS A 51 -2.23 -6.15 -8.19
C CYS A 51 -2.12 -4.68 -7.74
N MET A 52 -3.26 -3.98 -7.77
CA MET A 52 -3.38 -2.65 -7.18
C MET A 52 -3.62 -2.80 -5.67
N LEU A 53 -2.79 -2.15 -4.86
CA LEU A 53 -2.88 -2.22 -3.40
C LEU A 53 -3.32 -0.87 -2.84
N ILE A 54 -4.28 -0.91 -1.91
CA ILE A 54 -4.68 0.22 -1.08
C ILE A 54 -4.24 -0.09 0.34
N LEU A 55 -3.38 0.74 0.94
CA LEU A 55 -2.98 0.53 2.32
C LEU A 55 -3.86 1.36 3.24
N ASP A 56 -4.34 0.73 4.31
CA ASP A 56 -5.14 1.36 5.34
C ASP A 56 -4.46 1.15 6.69
N ALA A 57 -3.70 2.17 7.09
CA ALA A 57 -2.98 2.19 8.36
C ALA A 57 -3.87 2.54 9.56
N ASN A 58 -5.08 3.09 9.34
CA ASN A 58 -5.97 3.57 10.40
C ASN A 58 -5.24 4.32 11.54
N GLU A 59 -4.53 5.40 11.18
CA GLU A 59 -3.69 6.22 12.08
C GLU A 59 -2.44 5.53 12.67
N GLY A 60 -2.15 4.30 12.26
CA GLY A 60 -1.03 3.53 12.78
C GLY A 60 0.37 4.00 12.35
N TYR A 61 0.47 5.02 11.50
CA TYR A 61 1.74 5.63 11.09
C TYR A 61 1.78 7.11 11.40
N ASN A 62 2.94 7.57 11.89
CA ASN A 62 3.29 8.97 11.83
C ASN A 62 3.74 9.38 10.41
N SER A 63 3.96 10.67 10.19
CA SER A 63 4.31 11.21 8.86
C SER A 63 5.61 10.62 8.29
N THR A 64 6.62 10.38 9.13
CA THR A 64 7.91 9.82 8.71
C THR A 64 7.78 8.36 8.32
N GLU A 65 7.07 7.56 9.12
CA GLU A 65 6.81 6.14 8.85
C GLU A 65 6.04 5.97 7.55
N ALA A 66 5.02 6.80 7.33
CA ALA A 66 4.25 6.80 6.10
C ALA A 66 5.11 7.11 4.86
N ILE A 67 6.03 8.08 4.95
CA ILE A 67 7.00 8.36 3.88
C ILE A 67 7.90 7.16 3.65
N GLN A 68 8.43 6.55 4.71
CA GLN A 68 9.32 5.40 4.60
C GLN A 68 8.65 4.20 3.92
N VAL A 69 7.37 3.93 4.22
CA VAL A 69 6.59 2.91 3.51
C VAL A 69 6.49 3.23 2.02
N LEU A 70 6.17 4.48 1.68
CA LEU A 70 6.04 4.91 0.28
C LEU A 70 7.35 4.82 -0.50
N GLU A 71 8.45 5.28 0.08
CA GLU A 71 9.79 5.20 -0.52
C GLU A 71 10.19 3.75 -0.74
N THR A 72 9.97 2.90 0.27
CA THR A 72 10.26 1.46 0.17
C THR A 72 9.49 0.84 -0.96
N LEU A 73 8.22 1.20 -1.16
CA LEU A 73 7.41 0.71 -2.27
C LEU A 73 7.86 1.27 -3.62
N HIS A 74 8.20 2.56 -3.71
CA HIS A 74 8.62 3.22 -4.94
C HIS A 74 9.93 2.68 -5.52
N GLY A 75 10.84 2.21 -4.66
CA GLY A 75 12.09 1.57 -5.08
C GLY A 75 11.88 0.31 -5.95
N PHE A 76 10.68 -0.30 -5.94
CA PHE A 76 10.39 -1.57 -6.61
C PHE A 76 9.69 -1.46 -7.99
N SER A 77 9.76 -0.30 -8.65
CA SER A 77 9.37 -0.01 -10.06
C SER A 77 8.23 1.01 -10.22
N SER A 78 8.33 1.75 -11.33
CA SER A 78 7.47 2.84 -11.82
C SER A 78 5.97 2.51 -12.02
N GLN A 79 5.52 1.29 -11.67
CA GLN A 79 4.11 0.89 -11.74
C GLN A 79 3.36 1.05 -10.39
N VAL A 80 4.09 1.26 -9.29
CA VAL A 80 3.52 1.54 -7.96
C VAL A 80 2.66 2.81 -7.96
N ALA A 81 2.93 3.75 -8.87
CA ALA A 81 2.18 4.98 -9.06
C ALA A 81 0.69 4.79 -9.42
N HIS A 82 0.27 3.63 -9.91
CA HIS A 82 -1.14 3.37 -10.24
C HIS A 82 -1.92 2.61 -9.16
N GLY A 83 -1.23 1.96 -8.21
CA GLY A 83 -1.85 1.26 -7.09
C GLY A 83 -1.79 2.09 -5.81
N LEU A 84 -2.73 3.02 -5.64
CA LEU A 84 -2.65 4.04 -4.59
C LEU A 84 -2.77 3.49 -3.16
N VAL A 85 -1.76 3.84 -2.37
CA VAL A 85 -1.77 3.91 -0.92
C VAL A 85 -2.71 5.02 -0.45
N ARG A 86 -3.90 4.68 0.10
CA ARG A 86 -4.81 5.64 0.74
C ARG A 86 -4.54 5.67 2.24
N LEU A 87 -3.53 6.45 2.65
CA LEU A 87 -3.33 6.76 4.07
C LEU A 87 -4.44 7.71 4.51
N LEU A 88 -5.39 7.19 5.28
CA LEU A 88 -6.51 7.96 5.81
C LEU A 88 -6.00 8.84 6.97
N GLU A 89 -5.40 9.99 6.68
CA GLU A 89 -5.28 11.13 7.61
C GLU A 89 -4.94 12.43 6.88
N TYR A 90 -5.60 13.55 7.22
CA TYR A 90 -5.47 14.84 6.50
C TYR A 90 -4.07 15.46 6.59
N HIS A 91 -3.38 15.30 7.73
CA HIS A 91 -2.03 15.83 7.93
C HIS A 91 -0.98 15.05 7.17
N VAL A 92 -1.06 13.72 7.20
CA VAL A 92 -0.18 12.83 6.43
C VAL A 92 -0.43 13.03 4.94
N MET A 93 -1.70 13.23 4.54
CA MET A 93 -2.10 13.47 3.15
C MET A 93 -1.43 14.70 2.53
N LYS A 94 -1.23 15.81 3.28
CA LYS A 94 -0.58 17.02 2.72
C LYS A 94 0.88 16.76 2.34
N THR A 95 1.63 16.14 3.24
CA THR A 95 3.04 15.80 3.01
C THR A 95 3.17 14.78 1.87
N ILE A 96 2.31 13.76 1.88
CA ILE A 96 2.30 12.72 0.86
C ILE A 96 1.85 13.25 -0.49
N THR A 97 0.85 14.14 -0.56
CA THR A 97 0.40 14.71 -1.85
C THR A 97 1.52 15.47 -2.54
N GLY A 98 2.36 16.19 -1.79
CA GLY A 98 3.55 16.86 -2.32
C GLY A 98 4.57 15.85 -2.89
N LEU A 99 4.84 14.77 -2.15
CA LEU A 99 5.74 13.70 -2.60
C LEU A 99 5.17 12.92 -3.79
N MET A 100 3.88 12.60 -3.81
CA MET A 100 3.17 11.98 -4.92
C MET A 100 3.27 12.83 -6.19
N PHE A 101 3.13 14.15 -6.07
CA PHE A 101 3.32 15.08 -7.21
C PHE A 101 4.76 15.07 -7.73
N LEU A 102 5.75 15.10 -6.84
CA LEU A 102 7.18 14.98 -7.18
C LEU A 102 7.50 13.64 -7.88
N LEU A 103 6.84 12.57 -7.45
CA LEU A 103 6.99 11.22 -8.00
C LEU A 103 6.10 10.96 -9.23
N GLY A 104 5.41 11.98 -9.76
CA GLY A 104 4.58 11.88 -10.97
C GLY A 104 3.28 11.08 -10.80
N ILE A 105 2.87 10.81 -9.56
CA ILE A 105 1.64 10.07 -9.23
C ILE A 105 0.45 11.01 -9.36
N ARG A 106 -0.43 10.76 -10.34
CA ARG A 106 -1.59 11.63 -10.59
C ARG A 106 -2.71 11.35 -9.58
N ARG A 107 -3.19 12.43 -8.98
CA ARG A 107 -4.31 12.57 -8.03
C ARG A 107 -5.48 11.60 -8.33
N PHE A 108 -6.01 10.94 -7.30
CA PHE A 108 -7.20 10.08 -7.43
C PHE A 108 -8.49 10.78 -7.01
N SER A 109 -9.56 10.50 -7.76
CA SER A 109 -10.94 10.76 -7.35
C SER A 109 -11.39 9.75 -6.30
N ILE A 110 -12.26 10.19 -5.40
CA ILE A 110 -12.92 9.35 -4.40
C ILE A 110 -14.30 9.05 -4.98
N ASP A 111 -14.36 8.07 -5.88
CA ASP A 111 -15.62 7.48 -6.31
C ASP A 111 -15.75 6.10 -5.64
#